data_AF-A0A6G7YMK9-F1
#
_entry.id   AF-A0A6G7YMK9-F1
#
_cell.length_a   1.000
_cell.length_b   1.000
_cell.length_c   1.000
_cell.angle_alpha   90.00
_cell.angle_beta   90.00
_cell.angle_gamma   90.00
#
_symmetry.space_group_name_H-M   'P 1'
#
loop_
_entity.id
_entity.type
_entity.pdbx_description
1 polymer ?
#
loop_
_entity_poly.entity_id
_entity_poly.type
_entity_poly.pdbx_seq_one_letter_code
_entity_poly.pdbx_strand_id
1 'polypeptide(L)'
;MKTDKKAKGKAVVPAEQAKDIAKVPANEFRKVTAVDGVMTIQGEKEAHDRLCNAMGSDDANFQTMLLNNLLNIIPQSIKDDGDYTFDVRVAVSMLEGIGPTDGLEGMLAAQMVATHHMSMLTMRKAVHSTSAELRQANASLATKFSRTFVAQMEALAKHRRKGEQVVRHVTVAEGGQAVIANNVNTGGQNRG
;
A
#
# COMPACT_ATOMS: atom_id res chain seq x y z
N MET A 1 44.40 23.35 3.12
CA MET A 1 43.25 22.61 3.67
C MET A 1 41.98 23.19 3.06
N LYS A 2 41.52 22.64 1.92
CA LYS A 2 40.30 23.09 1.24
C LYS A 2 39.28 21.96 1.35
N THR A 3 38.14 22.28 1.95
CA THR A 3 37.07 21.35 2.30
C THR A 3 36.15 21.08 1.11
N ASP A 4 35.88 19.79 0.90
CA ASP A 4 34.98 19.22 -0.12
C ASP A 4 33.56 19.77 -0.04
N LYS A 5 33.07 20.28 -1.19
CA LYS A 5 31.65 20.53 -1.42
C LYS A 5 30.98 19.24 -1.89
N LYS A 6 30.21 18.62 -0.98
CA LYS A 6 29.34 17.47 -1.24
C LYS A 6 28.45 17.68 -2.47
N ALA A 7 28.53 16.72 -3.39
CA ALA A 7 27.68 16.56 -4.55
C ALA A 7 26.19 16.45 -4.16
N LYS A 8 25.36 17.32 -4.73
CA LYS A 8 23.90 17.16 -4.76
C LYS A 8 23.57 16.35 -6.01
N GLY A 9 23.31 15.05 -5.86
CA GLY A 9 22.76 14.22 -6.92
C GLY A 9 21.36 14.70 -7.27
N LYS A 10 21.23 15.51 -8.33
CA LYS A 10 19.96 15.62 -9.06
C LYS A 10 19.86 14.36 -9.89
N ALA A 11 18.86 13.51 -9.63
CA ALA A 11 18.43 12.56 -10.63
C ALA A 11 17.85 13.37 -11.81
N VAL A 12 18.70 13.65 -12.79
CA VAL A 12 18.29 14.21 -14.08
C VAL A 12 17.97 13.00 -14.95
N VAL A 13 16.68 12.74 -15.17
CA VAL A 13 16.26 11.87 -16.26
C VAL A 13 16.71 12.55 -17.55
N PRO A 14 17.52 11.90 -18.42
CA PRO A 14 18.04 12.55 -19.62
C PRO A 14 16.92 13.05 -20.52
N ALA A 15 17.01 14.31 -20.96
CA ALA A 15 16.03 14.98 -21.82
C ALA A 15 15.79 14.30 -23.18
N GLU A 16 16.61 13.30 -23.52
CA GLU A 16 16.48 12.49 -24.74
C GLU A 16 15.36 11.44 -24.63
N GLN A 17 15.01 10.99 -23.41
CA GLN A 17 13.82 10.15 -23.17
C GLN A 17 12.51 10.96 -23.20
N ALA A 18 12.59 12.30 -23.31
CA ALA A 18 11.42 13.17 -23.35
C ALA A 18 10.86 13.38 -24.77
N LYS A 19 11.43 12.74 -25.80
CA LYS A 19 10.98 12.92 -27.20
C LYS A 19 10.14 11.76 -27.75
N ASP A 20 9.94 10.68 -27.00
CA ASP A 20 8.99 9.59 -27.33
C ASP A 20 7.61 9.72 -26.63
N ILE A 21 7.31 10.88 -26.04
CA ILE A 21 6.07 11.16 -25.29
C ILE A 21 4.83 11.38 -26.21
N ALA A 22 4.79 10.78 -27.41
CA ALA A 22 3.73 11.05 -28.38
C ALA A 22 2.47 10.16 -28.24
N LYS A 23 2.41 9.27 -27.24
CA LYS A 23 1.14 8.60 -26.89
C LYS A 23 1.13 8.24 -25.41
N VAL A 24 0.19 8.80 -24.64
CA VAL A 24 -0.11 8.31 -23.30
C VAL A 24 -0.46 6.80 -23.44
N PRO A 25 0.21 5.90 -22.71
CA PRO A 25 -0.08 4.46 -22.77
C PRO A 25 -1.57 4.16 -22.55
N ALA A 26 -2.09 3.11 -23.18
CA ALA A 26 -3.52 2.75 -23.10
C ALA A 26 -4.00 2.50 -21.65
N ASN A 27 -3.10 1.98 -20.81
CA ASN A 27 -3.35 1.72 -19.39
C ASN A 27 -3.22 2.96 -18.49
N GLU A 28 -2.92 4.14 -19.04
CA GLU A 28 -2.80 5.38 -18.30
C GLU A 28 -4.06 6.25 -18.40
N PHE A 29 -4.42 6.89 -17.29
CA PHE A 29 -5.52 7.85 -17.25
C PHE A 29 -5.15 9.08 -18.08
N ARG A 30 -5.99 9.47 -19.05
CA ARG A 30 -5.72 10.58 -19.97
C ARG A 30 -5.96 11.94 -19.34
N LYS A 31 -7.09 12.07 -18.65
CA LYS A 31 -7.46 13.28 -17.92
C LYS A 31 -8.38 12.92 -16.76
N VAL A 32 -8.16 13.52 -15.61
CA VAL A 32 -9.05 13.41 -14.46
C VAL A 32 -9.48 14.79 -14.02
N THR A 33 -10.78 15.06 -14.06
CA THR A 33 -11.35 16.35 -13.62
C THR A 33 -12.36 16.15 -12.51
N ALA A 34 -12.40 17.05 -11.54
CA ALA A 34 -13.47 17.11 -10.55
C ALA A 34 -14.35 18.33 -10.80
N VAL A 35 -15.65 18.11 -11.03
CA VAL A 35 -16.66 19.18 -11.16
C VAL A 35 -17.76 18.89 -10.15
N ASP A 36 -18.06 19.84 -9.27
CA ASP A 36 -19.09 19.71 -8.22
C ASP A 36 -18.96 18.44 -7.35
N GLY A 37 -17.72 18.03 -7.06
CA GLY A 37 -17.44 16.82 -6.26
C GLY A 37 -17.55 15.50 -7.03
N VAL A 38 -17.90 15.55 -8.31
CA VAL A 38 -17.92 14.38 -9.20
C VAL A 38 -16.58 14.29 -9.93
N MET A 39 -15.86 13.19 -9.69
CA MET A 39 -14.64 12.87 -10.44
C MET A 39 -14.98 12.20 -11.77
N THR A 40 -14.47 12.76 -12.85
CA THR A 40 -14.54 12.17 -14.19
C THR A 40 -13.15 11.71 -14.60
N ILE A 41 -12.99 10.39 -14.78
CA ILE A 41 -11.74 9.78 -15.23
C ILE A 41 -11.88 9.42 -16.71
N GLN A 42 -11.09 10.08 -17.55
CA GLN A 42 -10.99 9.78 -18.98
C GLN A 42 -9.84 8.80 -19.23
N GLY A 43 -10.11 7.70 -19.92
CA GLY A 43 -9.13 6.66 -20.25
C GLY A 43 -9.69 5.62 -21.21
N GLU A 44 -8.83 4.72 -21.69
CA GLU A 44 -9.27 3.56 -22.47
C GLU A 44 -9.70 2.41 -21.55
N LYS A 45 -10.19 1.31 -22.12
CA LYS A 45 -10.63 0.14 -21.36
C LYS A 45 -9.52 -0.38 -20.43
N GLU A 46 -8.27 -0.34 -20.89
CA GLU A 46 -7.09 -0.76 -20.15
C GLU A 46 -6.86 0.09 -18.90
N ALA A 47 -7.16 1.40 -18.94
CA ALA A 47 -7.08 2.26 -17.76
C ALA A 47 -8.21 1.97 -16.77
N HIS A 48 -9.39 1.57 -17.25
CA HIS A 48 -10.48 1.09 -16.38
C HIS A 48 -10.14 -0.25 -15.73
N ASP A 49 -9.65 -1.23 -16.50
CA ASP A 49 -9.21 -2.53 -16.00
C ASP A 49 -8.10 -2.35 -14.94
N ARG A 50 -7.18 -1.42 -15.19
CA ARG A 50 -6.14 -1.03 -14.22
C ARG A 50 -6.73 -0.50 -12.91
N LEU A 51 -7.72 0.38 -12.97
CA LEU A 51 -8.40 0.90 -11.78
C LEU A 51 -9.09 -0.22 -11.00
N CYS A 52 -9.80 -1.11 -11.70
CA CYS A 52 -10.46 -2.27 -11.08
C CYS A 52 -9.46 -3.15 -10.33
N ASN A 53 -8.34 -3.48 -10.97
CA ASN A 53 -7.28 -4.31 -10.39
C ASN A 53 -6.62 -3.63 -9.19
N ALA A 54 -6.34 -2.33 -9.28
CA ALA A 54 -5.72 -1.58 -8.18
C ALA A 54 -6.63 -1.52 -6.94
N MET A 55 -7.95 -1.49 -7.14
CA MET A 55 -8.91 -1.34 -6.04
C MET A 55 -9.51 -2.67 -5.55
N GLY A 56 -9.31 -3.77 -6.28
CA GLY A 56 -9.88 -5.07 -5.96
C GLY A 56 -11.40 -5.17 -6.18
N SER A 57 -11.99 -4.25 -6.95
CA SER A 57 -13.44 -4.22 -7.21
C SER A 57 -13.73 -3.53 -8.53
N ASP A 58 -14.76 -4.00 -9.24
CA ASP A 58 -15.36 -3.41 -10.44
C ASP A 58 -16.55 -2.48 -10.13
N ASP A 59 -16.93 -2.33 -8.85
CA ASP A 59 -18.03 -1.44 -8.44
C ASP A 59 -17.59 0.03 -8.52
N ALA A 60 -18.20 0.78 -9.43
CA ALA A 60 -17.84 2.17 -9.70
C ALA A 60 -18.05 3.11 -8.48
N ASN A 61 -19.03 2.84 -7.62
CA ASN A 61 -19.29 3.66 -6.43
C ASN A 61 -18.20 3.41 -5.37
N PHE A 62 -17.84 2.14 -5.16
CA PHE A 62 -16.74 1.74 -4.30
C PHE A 62 -15.42 2.36 -4.77
N GLN A 63 -15.13 2.27 -6.07
CA GLN A 63 -13.93 2.85 -6.66
C GLN A 63 -13.87 4.37 -6.45
N THR A 64 -14.99 5.05 -6.73
CA THR A 64 -15.10 6.52 -6.55
C THR A 64 -14.89 6.91 -5.09
N MET A 65 -15.55 6.22 -4.16
CA MET A 65 -15.38 6.44 -2.73
C MET A 65 -13.92 6.23 -2.28
N LEU A 66 -13.30 5.13 -2.70
CA LEU A 66 -11.95 4.78 -2.28
C LEU A 66 -10.91 5.75 -2.85
N LEU A 67 -11.07 6.18 -4.10
CA LEU A 67 -10.19 7.17 -4.74
C LEU A 67 -10.33 8.52 -4.05
N ASN A 68 -11.55 8.99 -3.80
CA ASN A 68 -11.81 10.23 -3.07
C ASN A 68 -11.16 10.22 -1.68
N ASN A 69 -11.27 9.10 -0.95
CA ASN A 69 -10.62 8.96 0.34
C ASN A 69 -9.10 9.11 0.24
N LEU A 70 -8.46 8.51 -0.77
CA LEU A 70 -7.02 8.61 -0.97
C LEU A 70 -6.58 10.01 -1.40
N LEU A 71 -7.31 10.64 -2.32
CA LEU A 71 -6.99 12.00 -2.78
C LEU A 71 -7.14 13.04 -1.66
N ASN A 72 -8.05 12.83 -0.71
CA ASN A 72 -8.16 13.69 0.47
C ASN A 72 -6.97 13.54 1.45
N ILE A 73 -6.16 12.48 1.32
CA ILE A 73 -5.04 12.18 2.23
C ILE A 73 -3.69 12.47 1.58
N ILE A 74 -3.53 12.12 0.31
CA ILE A 74 -2.30 12.36 -0.46
C ILE A 74 -2.26 13.86 -0.77
N PRO A 75 -1.17 14.58 -0.40
CA PRO A 75 -1.01 15.97 -0.79
C PRO A 75 -1.09 16.11 -2.31
N GLN A 76 -2.11 16.83 -2.76
CA GLN A 76 -2.35 17.06 -4.19
C GLN A 76 -1.20 17.86 -4.80
N SER A 77 -0.82 17.51 -6.02
CA SER A 77 0.10 18.31 -6.80
C SER A 77 -0.48 19.71 -6.98
N ILE A 78 0.25 20.74 -6.54
CA ILE A 78 -0.19 22.13 -6.68
C ILE A 78 0.04 22.55 -8.13
N LYS A 79 -0.89 22.17 -9.02
CA LYS A 79 -1.10 22.74 -10.36
C LYS A 79 -2.61 22.72 -10.59
N ASP A 80 -3.25 23.86 -10.39
CA ASP A 80 -3.76 24.73 -11.46
C ASP A 80 -4.76 23.98 -12.37
N ASP A 81 -6.02 24.45 -12.41
CA ASP A 81 -7.15 24.06 -13.27
C ASP A 81 -8.10 22.89 -12.90
N GLY A 82 -7.86 22.15 -11.80
CA GLY A 82 -8.74 21.04 -11.39
C GLY A 82 -8.45 19.71 -12.10
N ASP A 83 -7.27 19.59 -12.69
CA ASP A 83 -6.70 18.33 -13.18
C ASP A 83 -6.04 17.51 -12.05
N TYR A 84 -6.61 16.33 -11.77
CA TYR A 84 -6.15 15.37 -10.76
C TYR A 84 -5.40 14.17 -11.38
N THR A 85 -5.03 14.23 -12.67
CA THR A 85 -4.49 13.09 -13.41
C THR A 85 -3.24 12.51 -12.75
N PHE A 86 -2.32 13.38 -12.36
CA PHE A 86 -1.08 12.95 -11.71
C PHE A 86 -1.36 12.29 -10.36
N ASP A 87 -2.21 12.92 -9.54
CA ASP A 87 -2.53 12.46 -8.19
C ASP A 87 -3.27 11.12 -8.22
N VAL A 88 -4.20 10.92 -9.16
CA VAL A 88 -4.86 9.63 -9.38
C VAL A 88 -3.86 8.57 -9.84
N ARG A 89 -2.96 8.88 -10.78
CA ARG A 89 -1.93 7.92 -11.21
C ARG A 89 -1.04 7.49 -10.04
N VAL A 90 -0.66 8.42 -9.16
CA VAL A 90 0.11 8.11 -7.95
C VAL A 90 -0.68 7.21 -7.01
N ALA A 91 -1.94 7.57 -6.70
CA ALA A 91 -2.79 6.78 -5.81
C ALA A 91 -3.00 5.35 -6.34
N VAL A 92 -3.29 5.20 -7.63
CA VAL A 92 -3.46 3.90 -8.29
C VAL A 92 -2.15 3.11 -8.26
N SER A 93 -1.01 3.74 -8.58
CA SER A 93 0.30 3.06 -8.55
C SER A 93 0.66 2.54 -7.15
N MET A 94 0.30 3.27 -6.10
CA MET A 94 0.52 2.82 -4.72
C MET A 94 -0.34 1.61 -4.36
N LEU A 95 -1.61 1.61 -4.80
CA LEU A 95 -2.49 0.46 -4.61
C LEU A 95 -2.03 -0.76 -5.42
N GLU A 96 -1.60 -0.57 -6.67
CA GLU A 96 -1.01 -1.62 -7.52
C GLU A 96 0.21 -2.28 -6.84
N GLY A 97 1.05 -1.49 -6.17
CA GLY A 97 2.19 -2.01 -5.41
C GLY A 97 1.81 -2.93 -4.25
N ILE A 98 0.61 -2.76 -3.68
CA ILE A 98 0.04 -3.65 -2.64
C ILE A 98 -0.67 -4.85 -3.27
N GLY A 99 -1.26 -4.63 -4.45
CA GLY A 99 -1.96 -5.61 -5.28
C GLY A 99 -3.20 -6.22 -4.63
N PRO A 100 -4.23 -5.44 -4.26
CA PRO A 100 -5.50 -5.96 -3.75
C PRO A 100 -6.12 -7.02 -4.66
N THR A 101 -6.67 -8.08 -4.07
CA THR A 101 -7.33 -9.17 -4.80
C THR A 101 -8.86 -9.16 -4.65
N ASP A 102 -9.37 -8.38 -3.71
CA ASP A 102 -10.80 -8.14 -3.50
C ASP A 102 -11.03 -6.76 -2.85
N GLY A 103 -12.30 -6.36 -2.71
CA GLY A 103 -12.67 -5.05 -2.16
C GLY A 103 -12.23 -4.85 -0.71
N LEU A 104 -12.11 -5.91 0.09
CA LEU A 104 -11.62 -5.80 1.47
C LEU A 104 -10.12 -5.51 1.49
N GLU A 105 -9.34 -6.21 0.67
CA GLU A 105 -7.94 -5.87 0.43
C GLU A 105 -7.80 -4.46 -0.14
N GLY A 106 -8.73 -4.01 -0.98
CA GLY A 106 -8.78 -2.65 -1.51
C GLY A 106 -8.90 -1.59 -0.41
N MET A 107 -9.83 -1.80 0.52
CA MET A 107 -9.97 -0.93 1.70
C MET A 107 -8.73 -0.94 2.59
N LEU A 108 -8.17 -2.12 2.86
CA LEU A 108 -6.96 -2.25 3.67
C LEU A 108 -5.77 -1.56 3.00
N ALA A 109 -5.59 -1.75 1.70
CA ALA A 109 -4.54 -1.13 0.92
C ALA A 109 -4.65 0.39 0.94
N ALA A 110 -5.86 0.95 0.78
CA ALA A 110 -6.06 2.39 0.90
C ALA A 110 -5.69 2.90 2.30
N GLN A 111 -6.06 2.16 3.35
CA GLN A 111 -5.68 2.49 4.73
C GLN A 111 -4.16 2.40 4.95
N MET A 112 -3.47 1.46 4.30
CA MET A 112 -2.01 1.33 4.35
C MET A 112 -1.32 2.53 3.67
N VAL A 113 -1.80 2.94 2.50
CA VAL A 113 -1.31 4.15 1.80
C VAL A 113 -1.50 5.40 2.68
N ALA A 114 -2.68 5.54 3.30
CA ALA A 114 -2.96 6.63 4.22
C ALA A 114 -2.04 6.61 5.45
N THR A 115 -1.84 5.44 6.04
CA THR A 115 -0.99 5.26 7.23
C THR A 115 0.46 5.60 6.92
N HIS A 116 0.96 5.18 5.75
CA HIS A 116 2.27 5.56 5.26
C HIS A 116 2.42 7.08 5.12
N HIS A 117 1.44 7.75 4.49
CA HIS A 117 1.45 9.21 4.34
C HIS A 117 1.44 9.94 5.68
N MET A 118 0.58 9.51 6.61
CA MET A 118 0.52 10.09 7.96
C MET A 118 1.84 9.92 8.72
N SER A 119 2.50 8.78 8.55
CA SER A 119 3.85 8.55 9.11
C SER A 119 4.86 9.54 8.52
N MET A 120 4.93 9.65 7.18
CA MET A 120 5.86 10.57 6.51
C MET A 120 5.60 12.05 6.86
N LEU A 121 4.33 12.47 6.93
CA LEU A 121 3.96 13.83 7.31
C LEU A 121 4.34 14.16 8.76
N THR A 122 4.12 13.24 9.69
CA THR A 122 4.49 13.44 11.10
C THR A 122 6.01 13.40 11.30
N MET A 123 6.75 12.54 10.60
CA MET A 123 8.21 12.58 10.57
C MET A 123 8.72 13.94 10.06
N ARG A 124 8.17 14.44 8.94
CA ARG A 124 8.52 15.76 8.40
C ARG A 124 8.26 16.86 9.43
N LYS A 125 7.08 16.88 10.06
CA LYS A 125 6.72 17.86 11.08
C LYS A 125 7.65 17.79 12.30
N ALA A 126 8.05 16.60 12.73
CA ALA A 126 8.99 16.43 13.83
C ALA A 126 10.36 17.06 13.51
N VAL A 127 10.94 16.73 12.34
CA VAL A 127 12.26 17.24 11.91
C VAL A 127 12.30 18.77 11.84
N HIS A 128 11.21 19.40 11.40
CA HIS A 128 11.16 20.86 11.22
C HIS A 128 10.57 21.64 12.39
N SER A 129 10.13 20.97 13.46
CA SER A 129 9.55 21.66 14.63
C SER A 129 10.61 22.40 15.44
N THR A 130 10.35 23.66 15.76
CA THR A 130 11.17 24.47 16.69
C THR A 130 10.81 24.18 18.15
N SER A 131 9.55 23.85 18.44
CA SER A 131 9.10 23.41 19.77
C SER A 131 9.51 21.97 20.05
N ALA A 132 10.12 21.74 21.21
CA ALA A 132 10.51 20.41 21.68
C ALA A 132 9.28 19.51 21.94
N GLU A 133 8.21 20.09 22.48
CA GLU A 133 6.94 19.38 22.74
C GLU A 133 6.32 18.89 21.42
N LEU A 134 6.18 19.78 20.43
CA LEU A 134 5.63 19.41 19.12
C LEU A 134 6.52 18.41 18.39
N ARG A 135 7.85 18.51 18.54
CA ARG A 135 8.80 17.52 17.99
C ARG A 135 8.54 16.14 18.57
N GLN A 136 8.42 16.06 19.90
CA GLN A 136 8.17 14.80 20.61
C GLN A 136 6.80 14.21 20.27
N ALA A 137 5.76 15.04 20.19
CA ALA A 137 4.41 14.62 19.83
C ALA A 137 4.37 14.02 18.40
N ASN A 138 4.97 14.71 17.43
CA ASN A 138 5.03 14.23 16.05
C ASN A 138 5.91 12.96 15.92
N ALA A 139 7.05 12.87 16.61
CA ALA A 139 7.87 11.67 16.62
C ALA A 139 7.12 10.46 17.22
N SER A 140 6.32 10.69 18.26
CA SER A 140 5.48 9.66 18.87
C SER A 140 4.38 9.18 17.91
N LEU A 141 3.73 10.10 17.18
CA LEU A 141 2.74 9.76 16.15
C LEU A 141 3.37 8.98 14.99
N ALA A 142 4.53 9.41 14.49
CA ALA A 142 5.27 8.71 13.45
C ALA A 142 5.55 7.25 13.85
N THR A 143 6.01 7.04 15.09
CA THR A 143 6.25 5.69 15.61
C THR A 143 4.95 4.86 15.66
N LYS A 144 3.82 5.47 16.07
CA LYS A 144 2.52 4.78 16.10
C LYS A 144 2.10 4.36 14.69
N PHE A 145 2.12 5.27 13.72
CA PHE A 145 1.74 4.96 12.34
C PHE A 145 2.66 3.92 11.70
N SER A 146 3.97 3.98 11.95
CA SER A 146 4.91 2.95 11.46
C SER A 146 4.60 1.57 12.03
N ARG A 147 4.25 1.46 13.33
CA ARG A 147 3.79 0.17 13.90
C ARG A 147 2.47 -0.29 13.32
N THR A 148 1.51 0.63 13.10
CA THR A 148 0.25 0.31 12.44
C THR A 148 0.48 -0.23 11.03
N PHE A 149 1.38 0.39 10.27
CA PHE A 149 1.72 -0.06 8.91
C PHE A 149 2.28 -1.48 8.92
N VAL A 150 3.18 -1.82 9.86
CA VAL A 150 3.68 -3.20 10.02
C VAL A 150 2.54 -4.16 10.36
N ALA A 151 1.65 -3.81 11.29
CA ALA A 151 0.51 -4.65 11.64
C ALA A 151 -0.46 -4.86 10.46
N GLN A 152 -0.66 -3.85 9.61
CA GLN A 152 -1.45 -3.98 8.39
C GLN A 152 -0.79 -4.91 7.37
N MET A 153 0.54 -4.84 7.20
CA MET A 153 1.30 -5.77 6.36
C MET A 153 1.15 -7.21 6.85
N GLU A 154 1.24 -7.44 8.16
CA GLU A 154 1.03 -8.76 8.77
C GLU A 154 -0.41 -9.25 8.60
N ALA A 155 -1.40 -8.38 8.79
CA ALA A 155 -2.81 -8.69 8.60
C ALA A 155 -3.11 -9.08 7.14
N LEU A 156 -2.59 -8.33 6.17
CA LEU A 156 -2.72 -8.64 4.75
C LEU A 156 -2.05 -9.97 4.41
N ALA A 157 -0.81 -10.20 4.88
CA ALA A 157 -0.11 -11.47 4.67
C ALA A 157 -0.88 -12.65 5.27
N LYS A 158 -1.45 -12.48 6.47
CA LYS A 158 -2.28 -13.51 7.12
C LYS A 158 -3.59 -13.76 6.35
N HIS A 159 -4.24 -12.70 5.88
CA HIS A 159 -5.46 -12.79 5.08
C HIS A 159 -5.21 -13.59 3.79
N ARG A 160 -4.14 -13.28 3.06
CA ARG A 160 -3.73 -13.97 1.82
C ARG A 160 -3.36 -15.43 2.00
N ARG A 161 -2.84 -15.80 3.18
CA ARG A 161 -2.51 -17.20 3.50
C ARG A 161 -3.73 -18.10 3.72
N LYS A 162 -4.97 -17.58 3.62
CA LYS A 162 -6.25 -18.31 3.71
C LYS A 162 -6.18 -19.56 4.59
N GLY A 163 -6.09 -19.36 5.91
CA GLY A 163 -6.39 -20.40 6.89
C GLY A 163 -5.75 -21.77 6.65
N GLU A 164 -4.42 -21.87 6.64
CA GLU A 164 -3.76 -23.11 7.10
C GLU A 164 -4.06 -23.31 8.61
N GLN A 165 -5.32 -23.54 8.94
CA GLN A 165 -5.67 -24.23 10.15
C GLN A 165 -5.62 -25.71 9.77
N VAL A 166 -4.50 -26.36 10.08
CA VAL A 166 -4.44 -27.81 10.10
C VAL A 166 -5.39 -28.26 11.23
N VAL A 167 -6.67 -28.43 10.92
CA VAL A 167 -7.65 -29.00 11.85
C VAL A 167 -7.31 -30.48 12.00
N ARG A 168 -6.46 -30.79 12.98
CA ARG A 168 -6.19 -32.15 13.38
C ARG A 168 -7.45 -32.68 14.06
N HIS A 169 -8.26 -33.45 13.33
CA HIS A 169 -9.31 -34.26 13.95
C HIS A 169 -8.62 -35.28 14.89
N VAL A 170 -8.66 -35.01 16.20
CA VAL A 170 -8.31 -36.02 17.20
C VAL A 170 -9.60 -36.74 17.56
N THR A 171 -9.81 -37.91 16.97
CA THR A 171 -10.87 -38.82 17.43
C THR A 171 -10.42 -39.39 18.77
N VAL A 172 -10.94 -38.84 19.87
CA VAL A 172 -10.80 -39.46 21.19
C VAL A 172 -11.84 -40.57 21.25
N ALA A 173 -11.39 -41.82 21.12
CA ALA A 173 -12.24 -42.97 21.46
C ALA A 173 -12.50 -42.93 22.98
N GLU A 174 -13.75 -43.20 23.38
CA GLU A 174 -14.13 -43.34 24.79
C GLU A 174 -13.18 -44.32 25.51
N GLY A 175 -12.36 -43.78 26.43
CA GLY A 175 -11.56 -44.57 27.37
C GLY A 175 -10.04 -44.65 27.15
N GLY A 176 -9.43 -43.96 26.19
CA GLY A 176 -7.98 -44.08 25.92
C GLY A 176 -7.13 -42.90 26.39
N GLN A 177 -6.21 -43.12 27.34
CA GLN A 177 -5.19 -42.15 27.77
C GLN A 177 -4.38 -41.59 26.59
N ALA A 178 -4.33 -40.26 26.45
CA ALA A 178 -3.51 -39.59 25.44
C ALA A 178 -2.08 -39.41 25.97
N VAL A 179 -1.13 -40.21 25.47
CA VAL A 179 0.31 -39.93 25.60
C VAL A 179 0.71 -39.03 24.44
N ILE A 180 1.10 -37.80 24.74
CA ILE A 180 1.66 -36.85 23.76
C ILE A 180 3.17 -37.12 23.66
N ALA A 181 3.59 -37.89 22.67
CA ALA A 181 5.00 -38.00 22.29
C ALA A 181 5.31 -36.95 21.21
N ASN A 182 6.11 -35.95 21.56
CA ASN A 182 6.48 -34.87 20.62
C ASN A 182 7.49 -35.27 19.55
N ASN A 183 7.94 -36.53 19.49
CA ASN A 183 8.70 -37.10 18.36
C ASN A 183 8.73 -38.63 18.47
N VAL A 184 8.27 -39.32 17.43
CA VAL A 184 8.53 -40.75 17.21
C VAL A 184 9.61 -40.85 16.13
N ASN A 185 10.86 -41.02 16.54
CA ASN A 185 11.90 -41.53 15.65
C ASN A 185 11.77 -43.05 15.64
N THR A 186 11.20 -43.59 14.57
CA THR A 186 11.16 -45.04 14.35
C THR A 186 12.57 -45.50 14.01
N GLY A 187 13.29 -46.02 15.00
CA GLY A 187 14.57 -46.69 14.80
C GLY A 187 14.36 -48.01 14.05
N GLY A 188 14.83 -48.07 12.80
CA GLY A 188 15.07 -49.33 12.12
C GLY A 188 16.33 -49.98 12.67
N GLN A 189 16.17 -51.07 13.43
CA GLN A 189 17.24 -51.97 13.83
C GLN A 189 17.83 -52.68 12.61
N ASN A 190 19.15 -52.84 12.56
CA ASN A 190 19.69 -54.17 12.27
C ASN A 190 21.05 -54.39 12.94
N ARG A 191 21.17 -55.52 13.64
CA ARG A 191 22.40 -56.04 14.21
C ARG A 191 23.07 -56.94 13.17
N GLY A 192 24.38 -56.77 13.03
CA GLY A 192 25.34 -57.66 12.40
C GLY A 192 26.71 -57.20 12.86
#